data_AF-A0A359H280-F1
#
_entry.id   AF-A0A359H280-F1
#
_cell.length_a   1.000
_cell.length_b   1.000
_cell.length_c   1.000
_cell.angle_alpha   90.00
_cell.angle_beta   90.00
_cell.angle_gamma   90.00
#
_symmetry.space_group_name_H-M   'P 1'
#
loop_
_entity.id
_entity.type
_entity.pdbx_description
1 polymer ?
#
loop_
_entity_poly.entity_id
_entity_poly.type
_entity_poly.pdbx_seq_one_letter_code
_entity_poly.pdbx_strand_id
1 'polypeptide(L)'
;MTKFWGKMRRRINLRSVTALALFSLLIVSCIDVNKSTGGEFVPDDQLLNVSIKEFDLPVEQKSSDSIQTIFSGTAVVGTYKDADLGTTTAAAAIRFIPQTRKNTFGNNPIPKSLKLSIAVDNKIVLNQSDATVPQNVYVYVLRKDLDSTLMYNNSITSADFDPVPLA
;
A
#
# COMPACT_ATOMS: atom_id res chain seq x y z
N MET A 1 86.28 -0.24 -52.95
CA MET A 1 85.67 -1.27 -52.09
C MET A 1 84.63 -0.62 -51.20
N THR A 2 83.47 -1.27 -51.10
CA THR A 2 82.17 -0.80 -50.59
C THR A 2 81.91 -1.23 -49.15
N LYS A 3 81.25 -0.37 -48.33
CA LYS A 3 80.25 -0.70 -47.26
C LYS A 3 79.86 0.63 -46.57
N PHE A 4 78.68 1.22 -46.80
CA PHE A 4 77.33 0.89 -46.31
C PHE A 4 77.18 1.03 -44.78
N TRP A 5 76.65 2.16 -44.32
CA TRP A 5 75.94 2.22 -43.05
C TRP A 5 74.63 3.01 -43.22
N GLY A 6 73.53 2.31 -42.97
CA GLY A 6 72.17 2.73 -43.28
C GLY A 6 71.64 3.77 -42.29
N LYS A 7 70.94 4.75 -42.83
CA LYS A 7 70.19 5.77 -42.09
C LYS A 7 68.80 5.21 -41.75
N MET A 8 68.52 4.87 -40.49
CA MET A 8 67.16 4.58 -40.07
C MET A 8 66.45 5.88 -39.66
N ARG A 9 65.51 6.32 -40.50
CA ARG A 9 64.75 7.57 -40.38
C ARG A 9 63.44 7.26 -39.64
N ARG A 10 63.33 7.60 -38.35
CA ARG A 10 62.06 7.49 -37.61
C ARG A 10 61.13 8.64 -38.04
N ARG A 11 60.07 8.33 -38.78
CA ARG A 11 58.99 9.28 -39.09
C ARG A 11 58.12 9.44 -37.84
N ILE A 12 58.17 10.60 -37.20
CA ILE A 12 57.23 10.95 -36.14
C ILE A 12 55.91 11.31 -36.81
N ASN A 13 54.84 10.55 -36.53
CA ASN A 13 53.51 10.83 -37.04
C ASN A 13 52.92 12.03 -36.28
N LEU A 14 52.82 13.18 -36.96
CA LEU A 14 52.35 14.44 -36.39
C LEU A 14 50.92 14.35 -35.80
N ARG A 15 50.09 13.42 -36.30
CA ARG A 15 48.72 13.15 -35.81
C ARG A 15 48.69 12.54 -34.40
N SER A 16 49.72 11.79 -34.03
CA SER A 16 49.80 11.14 -32.72
C SER A 16 50.20 12.13 -31.62
N VAL A 17 50.95 13.18 -32.00
CA VAL A 17 51.40 14.24 -31.07
C VAL A 17 50.26 15.22 -30.77
N THR A 18 49.45 15.57 -31.77
CA THR A 18 48.30 16.46 -31.56
C THR A 18 47.20 15.82 -30.71
N ALA A 19 46.98 14.50 -30.84
CA ALA A 19 46.02 13.78 -29.99
C ALA A 19 46.47 13.74 -28.51
N LEU A 20 47.77 13.55 -28.24
CA LEU A 20 48.31 13.57 -26.88
C LEU A 20 48.23 14.97 -26.25
N ALA A 21 48.48 16.03 -27.04
CA ALA A 21 48.35 17.41 -26.58
C ALA A 21 46.91 17.78 -26.22
N LEU A 22 45.94 17.33 -27.02
CA LEU A 22 44.50 17.56 -26.74
C LEU A 22 44.06 16.79 -25.48
N PHE A 23 44.58 15.58 -25.25
CA PHE A 23 44.27 14.80 -24.06
C PHE A 23 44.87 15.42 -22.79
N SER A 24 46.05 16.04 -22.88
CA SER A 24 46.68 16.73 -21.75
C SER A 24 45.96 18.01 -21.30
N LEU A 25 45.17 18.65 -22.18
CA LEU A 25 44.34 19.81 -21.82
C LEU A 25 43.08 19.41 -21.04
N LEU A 26 42.60 18.16 -21.18
CA LEU A 26 41.40 17.68 -20.48
C LEU A 26 41.68 17.29 -19.02
N ILE A 27 42.91 16.92 -18.67
CA ILE A 27 43.30 16.57 -17.28
C ILE A 27 43.70 17.79 -16.42
N VAL A 28 43.82 18.99 -17.00
CA VAL A 28 44.05 20.25 -16.25
C VAL A 28 42.73 20.95 -15.90
N SER A 29 41.59 20.45 -16.38
CA SER A 29 40.25 20.88 -15.97
C SER A 29 39.88 20.31 -14.59
N CYS A 30 40.74 20.47 -13.59
CA CYS A 30 40.28 20.46 -12.19
C CYS A 30 39.51 21.75 -11.98
N ILE A 31 38.17 21.65 -11.95
CA ILE A 31 37.35 22.72 -11.41
C ILE A 31 37.55 22.67 -9.90
N ASP A 32 38.42 23.53 -9.37
CA ASP A 32 38.45 23.80 -7.94
C ASP A 32 37.13 24.49 -7.59
N VAL A 33 36.20 23.72 -7.02
CA VAL A 33 34.93 24.24 -6.50
C VAL A 33 35.25 25.02 -5.23
N ASN A 34 35.58 26.30 -5.38
CA ASN A 34 35.74 27.20 -4.26
C ASN A 34 34.36 27.40 -3.58
N LYS A 35 34.14 26.70 -2.47
CA LYS A 35 32.91 26.82 -1.68
C LYS A 35 32.89 28.05 -0.75
N SER A 36 33.89 28.94 -0.81
CA SER A 36 33.89 30.16 0.00
C SER A 36 32.89 31.21 -0.50
N THR A 37 32.39 31.08 -1.74
CA THR A 37 31.33 31.96 -2.26
C THR A 37 29.96 31.35 -1.96
N GLY A 38 29.53 31.48 -0.69
CA GLY A 38 28.20 31.12 -0.20
C GLY A 38 28.18 30.23 1.06
N GLY A 39 29.31 29.64 1.45
CA GLY A 39 29.39 28.69 2.57
C GLY A 39 29.43 29.28 3.98
N GLU A 40 29.64 30.60 4.14
CA GLU A 40 29.73 31.25 5.45
C GLU A 40 28.40 31.88 5.94
N PHE A 41 27.32 31.75 5.16
CA PHE A 41 26.01 32.30 5.52
C PHE A 41 25.07 31.31 6.21
N VAL A 42 25.44 30.03 6.28
CA VAL A 42 24.71 29.03 7.07
C VAL A 42 25.53 28.78 8.32
N PRO A 43 25.09 29.24 9.50
CA PRO A 43 25.83 28.98 10.73
C PRO A 43 25.88 27.45 10.96
N ASP A 44 27.03 26.94 11.39
CA ASP A 44 27.31 25.50 11.50
C ASP A 44 26.31 24.75 12.41
N ASP A 45 25.62 25.48 13.30
CA ASP A 45 24.56 24.97 14.18
C ASP A 45 23.23 24.68 13.46
N GLN A 46 23.10 25.06 12.18
CA GLN A 46 21.91 24.86 11.36
C GLN A 46 22.11 23.85 10.22
N LEU A 47 23.22 23.10 10.22
CA LEU A 47 23.42 21.99 9.30
C LEU A 47 22.49 20.81 9.65
N LEU A 48 21.41 20.66 8.89
CA LEU A 48 20.51 19.52 8.95
C LEU A 48 21.22 18.25 8.45
N ASN A 49 21.72 17.44 9.37
CA ASN A 49 22.29 16.14 9.06
C ASN A 49 21.15 15.10 8.91
N VAL A 50 20.76 14.81 7.68
CA VAL A 50 19.77 13.75 7.38
C VAL A 50 20.48 12.40 7.44
N SER A 51 20.34 11.71 8.56
CA SER A 51 20.84 10.35 8.75
C SER A 51 19.73 9.34 8.51
N ILE A 52 19.94 8.42 7.56
CA ILE A 52 19.04 7.30 7.32
C ILE A 52 19.43 6.19 8.30
N LYS A 53 18.50 5.83 9.20
CA LYS A 53 18.67 4.68 10.09
C LYS A 53 17.78 3.56 9.60
N GLU A 54 18.39 2.56 8.99
CA GLU A 54 17.70 1.34 8.57
C GLU A 54 17.55 0.43 9.80
N PHE A 55 16.33 -0.05 10.03
CA PHE A 55 16.03 -1.05 11.03
C PHE A 55 15.24 -2.16 10.36
N ASP A 56 15.63 -3.41 10.62
CA ASP A 56 14.87 -4.58 10.18
C ASP A 56 13.56 -4.61 10.96
N LEU A 57 12.49 -4.11 10.34
CA LEU A 57 11.14 -4.41 10.79
C LEU A 57 10.85 -5.86 10.41
N PRO A 58 10.49 -6.74 11.37
CA PRO A 58 10.00 -8.05 11.02
C PRO A 58 8.70 -7.87 10.22
N VAL A 59 8.78 -8.09 8.90
CA VAL A 59 7.62 -8.03 8.01
C VAL A 59 6.82 -9.31 8.25
N GLU A 60 5.93 -9.28 9.24
CA GLU A 60 4.97 -10.35 9.45
C GLU A 60 3.85 -10.21 8.41
N GLN A 61 3.76 -11.16 7.48
CA GLN A 61 2.57 -11.31 6.66
C GLN A 61 1.44 -11.86 7.53
N LYS A 62 0.56 -10.96 7.99
CA LYS A 62 -0.70 -11.33 8.63
C LYS A 62 -1.82 -11.31 7.60
N SER A 63 -2.71 -12.28 7.67
CA SER A 63 -3.98 -12.23 6.93
C SER A 63 -4.67 -10.90 7.25
N SER A 64 -5.32 -10.27 6.28
CA SER A 64 -6.02 -8.98 6.48
C SER A 64 -7.04 -9.05 7.61
N ASP A 65 -7.59 -10.23 7.89
CA ASP A 65 -8.54 -10.51 8.99
C ASP A 65 -7.87 -10.63 10.37
N SER A 66 -6.54 -10.75 10.41
CA SER A 66 -5.75 -10.77 11.66
C SER A 66 -5.27 -9.38 12.09
N ILE A 67 -5.48 -8.36 11.25
CA ILE A 67 -5.23 -6.97 11.62
C ILE A 67 -6.47 -6.52 12.41
N GLN A 68 -6.35 -6.45 13.73
CA GLN A 68 -7.34 -5.76 14.57
C GLN A 68 -7.38 -4.29 14.15
N THR A 69 -8.17 -3.95 13.13
CA THR A 69 -8.49 -2.56 12.84
C THR A 69 -9.44 -2.08 13.92
N ILE A 70 -9.00 -1.07 14.67
CA ILE A 70 -9.83 -0.29 15.61
C ILE A 70 -10.96 0.46 14.86
N PHE A 71 -10.95 0.40 13.53
CA PHE A 71 -11.88 1.09 12.65
C PHE A 71 -13.15 0.28 12.39
N SER A 72 -14.27 1.00 12.29
CA SER A 72 -15.56 0.47 11.87
C SER A 72 -15.44 -0.19 10.49
N GLY A 73 -15.73 -1.49 10.41
CA GLY A 73 -15.90 -2.16 9.12
C GLY A 73 -17.14 -1.59 8.42
N THR A 74 -17.00 -1.16 7.17
CA THR A 74 -18.13 -0.74 6.34
C THR A 74 -18.65 -1.95 5.58
N ALA A 75 -19.95 -2.22 5.68
CA ALA A 75 -20.62 -3.26 4.92
C ALA A 75 -21.41 -2.63 3.77
N VAL A 76 -21.33 -3.22 2.58
CA VAL A 76 -22.16 -2.82 1.43
C VAL A 76 -23.25 -3.86 1.25
N VAL A 77 -24.50 -3.41 1.28
CA VAL A 77 -25.68 -4.24 1.06
C VAL A 77 -26.58 -3.57 0.04
N GLY A 78 -27.23 -4.36 -0.81
CA GLY A 78 -28.22 -3.86 -1.74
C GLY A 78 -28.26 -4.63 -3.05
N THR A 79 -29.14 -4.18 -3.93
CA THR A 79 -29.29 -4.76 -5.26
C THR A 79 -29.20 -3.66 -6.31
N TYR A 80 -28.54 -3.95 -7.42
CA TYR A 80 -28.47 -3.09 -8.58
C TYR A 80 -28.83 -3.88 -9.84
N LYS A 81 -29.52 -3.24 -10.77
CA LYS A 81 -29.86 -3.84 -12.06
C LYS A 81 -29.01 -3.20 -13.14
N ASP A 82 -28.03 -3.96 -13.61
CA ASP A 82 -27.17 -3.59 -14.71
C ASP A 82 -27.79 -4.01 -16.05
N ALA A 83 -27.52 -3.25 -17.10
CA ALA A 83 -28.04 -3.55 -18.44
C ALA A 83 -27.32 -4.74 -19.10
N ASP A 84 -26.03 -4.92 -18.80
CA ASP A 84 -25.18 -5.95 -19.41
C ASP A 84 -25.07 -7.20 -18.51
N LEU A 85 -24.93 -7.00 -17.19
CA LEU A 85 -24.73 -8.07 -16.21
C LEU A 85 -26.03 -8.55 -15.54
N GLY A 86 -27.15 -7.87 -15.75
CA GLY A 86 -28.42 -8.18 -15.11
C GLY A 86 -28.47 -7.76 -13.63
N THR A 87 -29.17 -8.52 -12.80
CA THR A 87 -29.36 -8.16 -11.38
C THR A 87 -28.16 -8.61 -10.54
N THR A 88 -27.42 -7.65 -10.02
CA THR A 88 -26.27 -7.86 -9.13
C THR A 88 -26.67 -7.53 -7.69
N THR A 89 -26.38 -8.46 -6.77
CA THR A 89 -26.70 -8.33 -5.34
C THR A 89 -25.42 -8.25 -4.52
N ALA A 90 -25.35 -7.29 -3.60
CA ALA A 90 -24.34 -7.19 -2.57
C ALA A 90 -24.97 -7.56 -1.22
N ALA A 91 -24.29 -8.44 -0.49
CA ALA A 91 -24.62 -8.84 0.87
C ALA A 91 -23.40 -8.69 1.76
N ALA A 92 -23.58 -8.80 3.07
CA ALA A 92 -22.48 -8.82 4.02
C ALA A 92 -22.78 -9.78 5.16
N ALA A 93 -21.72 -10.42 5.67
CA ALA A 93 -21.77 -11.31 6.82
C ALA A 93 -20.79 -10.78 7.87
N ILE A 94 -21.25 -10.73 9.13
CA ILE A 94 -20.48 -10.13 10.23
C ILE A 94 -20.49 -11.10 11.40
N ARG A 95 -19.31 -11.33 12.00
CA ARG A 95 -19.15 -12.10 13.22
C ARG A 95 -18.86 -11.17 14.39
N PHE A 96 -19.61 -11.32 15.48
CA PHE A 96 -19.36 -10.60 16.72
C PHE A 96 -18.60 -11.49 17.70
N ILE A 97 -17.42 -11.05 18.14
CA ILE A 97 -16.62 -11.72 19.17
C ILE A 97 -16.52 -10.77 20.35
N PRO A 98 -17.33 -10.95 21.41
CA PRO A 98 -17.22 -10.12 22.60
C PRO A 98 -15.85 -10.35 23.25
N GLN A 99 -15.12 -9.27 23.53
CA GLN A 99 -13.83 -9.33 24.21
C GLN A 99 -13.90 -8.54 25.51
N THR A 100 -13.51 -9.19 26.61
CA THR A 100 -13.32 -8.51 27.89
C THR A 100 -12.00 -7.76 27.85
N ARG A 101 -12.04 -6.43 27.84
CA ARG A 101 -10.87 -5.59 28.16
C ARG A 101 -10.79 -5.36 29.67
N LYS A 102 -9.87 -4.50 30.13
CA LYS A 102 -9.60 -4.11 31.54
C LYS A 102 -10.82 -3.77 32.43
N ASN A 103 -12.03 -3.78 31.90
CA ASN A 103 -13.26 -3.63 32.68
C ASN A 103 -13.56 -4.92 33.45
N THR A 104 -13.57 -4.81 34.77
CA THR A 104 -13.96 -5.90 35.67
C THR A 104 -15.48 -5.95 35.75
N PHE A 105 -16.09 -7.00 35.20
CA PHE A 105 -17.55 -7.23 35.25
C PHE A 105 -17.96 -8.14 36.42
N GLY A 106 -17.16 -8.17 37.49
CA GLY A 106 -17.31 -9.09 38.62
C GLY A 106 -16.78 -10.51 38.32
N ASN A 107 -17.09 -11.44 39.21
CA ASN A 107 -16.72 -12.85 39.05
C ASN A 107 -17.69 -13.54 38.10
N ASN A 108 -17.18 -14.12 37.01
CA ASN A 108 -17.93 -14.87 36.00
C ASN A 108 -19.07 -14.08 35.31
N PRO A 109 -18.75 -13.04 34.52
CA PRO A 109 -19.77 -12.28 33.80
C PRO A 109 -20.45 -13.13 32.70
N ILE A 110 -21.78 -13.14 32.69
CA ILE A 110 -22.58 -13.84 31.68
C ILE A 110 -23.23 -12.79 30.74
N PRO A 111 -23.01 -12.85 29.42
CA PRO A 111 -23.68 -11.96 28.47
C PRO A 111 -25.19 -12.15 28.50
N LYS A 112 -25.95 -11.09 28.78
CA LYS A 112 -27.44 -11.15 28.81
C LYS A 112 -28.06 -10.91 27.43
N SER A 113 -27.59 -9.88 26.72
CA SER A 113 -28.05 -9.56 25.38
C SER A 113 -27.01 -8.72 24.65
N LEU A 114 -27.02 -8.82 23.32
CA LEU A 114 -26.26 -7.97 22.43
C LEU A 114 -27.25 -7.16 21.60
N LYS A 115 -27.01 -5.85 21.49
CA LYS A 115 -27.81 -4.95 20.65
C LYS A 115 -26.92 -4.42 19.54
N LEU A 116 -27.36 -4.62 18.31
CA LEU A 116 -26.70 -4.08 17.12
C LEU A 116 -27.48 -2.88 16.62
N SER A 117 -26.77 -1.80 16.31
CA SER A 117 -27.32 -0.64 15.60
C SER A 117 -26.57 -0.51 14.28
N ILE A 118 -27.29 -0.57 13.16
CA ILE A 118 -26.75 -0.41 11.82
C ILE A 118 -27.19 0.96 11.33
N ALA A 119 -26.23 1.86 11.10
CA ALA A 119 -26.47 3.15 10.49
C ALA A 119 -26.08 3.08 9.00
N VAL A 120 -26.91 3.66 8.14
CA VAL A 120 -26.58 3.81 6.72
C VAL A 120 -25.76 5.10 6.57
N ASP A 121 -24.48 4.95 6.28
CA ASP A 121 -23.55 6.07 6.13
C ASP A 121 -23.62 6.70 4.73
N ASN A 122 -23.65 5.87 3.68
CA ASN A 122 -23.65 6.34 2.30
C ASN A 122 -24.56 5.50 1.40
N LYS A 123 -25.02 6.10 0.30
CA LYS A 123 -25.75 5.42 -0.78
C LYS A 123 -24.89 5.43 -2.03
N ILE A 124 -24.54 4.24 -2.50
CA ILE A 124 -23.77 4.06 -3.74
C ILE A 124 -24.77 3.77 -4.85
N VAL A 125 -24.84 4.65 -5.85
CA VAL A 125 -25.65 4.46 -7.05
C VAL A 125 -24.83 4.71 -8.30
N LEU A 126 -25.12 3.97 -9.36
CA LEU A 126 -24.50 4.18 -10.68
C LEU A 126 -25.23 5.27 -11.46
N ASN A 127 -26.57 5.30 -11.37
CA ASN A 127 -27.41 6.35 -11.93
C ASN A 127 -28.08 7.15 -10.81
N GLN A 128 -28.03 8.47 -10.91
CA GLN A 128 -28.61 9.35 -9.89
C GLN A 128 -30.14 9.23 -9.79
N SER A 129 -30.82 8.80 -10.85
CA SER A 129 -32.26 8.52 -10.86
C SER A 129 -32.65 7.45 -9.85
N ASP A 130 -31.74 6.54 -9.54
CA ASP A 130 -32.02 5.34 -8.75
C ASP A 130 -31.77 5.58 -7.26
N ALA A 131 -31.26 6.75 -6.87
CA ALA A 131 -30.93 7.12 -5.49
C ALA A 131 -32.13 7.12 -4.52
N THR A 132 -33.34 7.24 -5.08
CA THR A 132 -34.60 7.28 -4.32
C THR A 132 -35.35 5.95 -4.30
N VAL A 133 -34.83 4.92 -4.98
CA VAL A 133 -35.45 3.60 -5.01
C VAL A 133 -35.31 2.96 -3.61
N PRO A 134 -36.41 2.64 -2.92
CA PRO A 134 -36.36 2.00 -1.63
C PRO A 134 -35.86 0.55 -1.77
N GLN A 135 -35.01 0.11 -0.83
CA GLN A 135 -34.53 -1.26 -0.76
C GLN A 135 -34.88 -1.88 0.59
N ASN A 136 -35.37 -3.12 0.55
CA ASN A 136 -35.58 -3.92 1.75
C ASN A 136 -34.28 -4.64 2.09
N VAL A 137 -33.82 -4.46 3.33
CA VAL A 137 -32.64 -5.14 3.86
C VAL A 137 -33.12 -6.08 4.95
N TYR A 138 -32.77 -7.35 4.80
CA TYR A 138 -33.13 -8.39 5.76
C TYR A 138 -31.91 -8.85 6.53
N VAL A 139 -32.08 -9.08 7.83
CA VAL A 139 -31.00 -9.56 8.71
C VAL A 139 -31.27 -10.99 9.10
N TYR A 140 -30.30 -11.88 8.87
CA TYR A 140 -30.43 -13.31 9.15
C TYR A 140 -29.39 -13.76 10.19
N VAL A 141 -29.75 -14.80 10.95
CA VAL A 141 -28.80 -15.47 11.86
C VAL A 141 -27.95 -16.43 11.03
N LEU A 142 -26.63 -16.29 11.12
CA LEU A 142 -25.70 -17.26 10.55
C LEU A 142 -25.69 -18.53 11.41
N ARG A 143 -25.83 -19.68 10.77
CA ARG A 143 -25.75 -21.01 11.40
C ARG A 143 -24.33 -21.53 11.48
N LYS A 144 -23.45 -20.98 10.63
CA LYS A 144 -22.06 -21.36 10.52
C LYS A 144 -21.18 -20.19 10.93
N ASP A 145 -20.10 -20.51 11.65
CA ASP A 145 -19.09 -19.54 12.00
C ASP A 145 -18.36 -19.05 10.74
N LEU A 146 -18.10 -17.74 10.68
CA LEU A 146 -17.15 -17.17 9.72
C LEU A 146 -15.74 -17.48 10.22
N ASP A 147 -15.02 -18.31 9.49
CA ASP A 147 -13.64 -18.72 9.74
C ASP A 147 -12.76 -18.50 8.50
N SER A 148 -11.48 -18.87 8.60
CA SER A 148 -10.50 -18.70 7.52
C SER A 148 -10.79 -19.56 6.28
N THR A 149 -11.77 -20.47 6.33
CA THR A 149 -12.22 -21.25 5.16
C THR A 149 -13.35 -20.57 4.40
N LEU A 150 -14.01 -19.58 5.02
CA LEU A 150 -15.11 -18.79 4.45
C LEU A 150 -14.73 -17.31 4.34
N MET A 151 -13.56 -17.02 3.76
CA MET A 151 -13.04 -15.66 3.67
C MET A 151 -13.85 -14.73 2.73
N TYR A 152 -14.63 -15.30 1.81
CA TYR A 152 -15.36 -14.52 0.81
C TYR A 152 -16.86 -14.69 0.98
N ASN A 153 -17.61 -13.59 0.80
CA ASN A 153 -19.07 -13.58 0.87
C ASN A 153 -19.72 -14.60 -0.08
N ASN A 154 -19.09 -14.88 -1.22
CA ASN A 154 -19.54 -15.88 -2.20
C ASN A 154 -19.45 -17.33 -1.69
N SER A 155 -18.85 -17.55 -0.51
CA SER A 155 -18.73 -18.85 0.14
C SER A 155 -19.94 -19.16 1.03
N ILE A 156 -20.82 -18.19 1.24
CA ILE A 156 -22.03 -18.31 2.06
C ILE A 156 -23.22 -18.57 1.15
N THR A 157 -23.97 -19.61 1.47
CA THR A 157 -25.17 -20.02 0.73
C THR A 157 -26.42 -19.87 1.59
N SER A 158 -27.59 -20.03 0.99
CA SER A 158 -28.88 -20.02 1.71
C SER A 158 -29.02 -21.12 2.77
N ALA A 159 -28.17 -22.15 2.73
CA ALA A 159 -28.14 -23.18 3.76
C ALA A 159 -27.40 -22.74 5.04
N ASP A 160 -26.55 -21.71 4.93
CA ASP A 160 -25.65 -21.28 6.00
C ASP A 160 -26.29 -20.23 6.95
N PHE A 161 -27.50 -19.76 6.64
CA PHE A 161 -28.26 -18.84 7.48
C PHE A 161 -29.70 -19.30 7.70
N ASP A 162 -30.32 -18.81 8.77
CA ASP A 162 -31.73 -19.10 9.06
C ASP A 162 -32.63 -18.52 7.96
N PRO A 163 -33.63 -19.27 7.47
CA PRO A 163 -34.52 -18.79 6.41
C PRO A 163 -35.48 -17.68 6.89
N VAL A 164 -35.64 -17.52 8.21
CA VAL A 164 -36.50 -16.51 8.82
C VAL A 164 -35.63 -15.30 9.21
N PRO A 165 -35.90 -14.10 8.67
CA PRO A 165 -35.16 -12.91 9.06
C PRO A 165 -35.52 -12.47 10.48
N LEU A 166 -34.55 -11.87 11.17
CA LEU A 166 -34.74 -11.21 12.47
C LEU A 166 -35.43 -9.85 12.33
N ALA A 167 -35.18 -9.16 11.21
CA ALA A 167 -35.71 -7.84 10.85
C ALA A 167 -35.72 -7.70 9.32
#